data_AF-A0A9N9NZZ5-F1
#
_entry.id   AF-A0A9N9NZZ5-F1
#
_cell.length_a   1.000
_cell.length_b   1.000
_cell.length_c   1.000
_cell.angle_alpha   90.00
_cell.angle_beta   90.00
_cell.angle_gamma   90.00
#
_symmetry.space_group_name_H-M   'P 1'
#
loop_
_entity.id
_entity.type
_entity.pdbx_description
1 polymer ?
#
loop_
_entity_poly.entity_id
_entity_poly.type
_entity_poly.pdbx_seq_one_letter_code
_entity_poly.pdbx_strand_id
1 'polypeptide(L)'
;DVVLKIRPYCQILEIQLWMDITSKAMAPNIPISSTITPARKLSSIQLPTRNVTSLQQVKISSEIITTKQAEKIISWINEKKSYDASEFYYEFELIL
;
A
#
# COMPACT_ATOMS: atom_id res chain seq x y z
N ASP A 1 -7.55 16.11 16.93
CA ASP A 1 -6.76 15.85 15.72
C ASP A 1 -6.51 14.35 15.47
N VAL A 2 -6.03 13.58 16.45
CA VAL A 2 -5.73 12.13 16.31
C VAL A 2 -6.89 11.27 15.79
N VAL A 3 -8.09 11.41 16.36
CA VAL A 3 -9.26 10.60 15.94
C VAL A 3 -9.62 10.82 14.47
N LEU A 4 -9.49 12.05 13.96
CA LEU A 4 -9.76 12.37 12.56
C LEU A 4 -8.78 11.68 11.62
N LYS A 5 -7.51 11.55 12.03
CA LYS A 5 -6.47 10.86 11.27
C LYS A 5 -6.66 9.34 11.25
N ILE A 6 -7.24 8.77 12.29
CA ILE A 6 -7.48 7.32 12.41
C ILE A 6 -8.77 6.89 11.72
N ARG A 7 -9.78 7.77 11.66
CA ARG A 7 -11.12 7.50 11.10
C ARG A 7 -11.15 6.82 9.72
N PRO A 8 -10.29 7.17 8.73
CA PRO A 8 -10.30 6.51 7.43
C PRO A 8 -10.01 5.00 7.50
N TYR A 9 -9.34 4.56 8.56
CA TYR A 9 -8.90 3.18 8.74
C TYR A 9 -9.85 2.35 9.60
N CYS A 10 -11.00 2.89 10.04
CA CYS A 10 -11.96 2.15 10.88
C CYS A 10 -12.42 0.83 10.26
N GLN A 11 -12.45 0.73 8.93
CA GLN A 11 -12.84 -0.51 8.22
C GLN A 11 -11.87 -1.67 8.42
N ILE A 12 -10.59 -1.38 8.70
CA ILE A 12 -9.54 -2.38 8.91
C ILE A 12 -9.15 -2.53 10.38
N LEU A 13 -9.66 -1.66 11.26
CA LEU A 13 -9.44 -1.73 12.69
C LEU A 13 -10.46 -2.66 13.33
N GLU A 14 -10.02 -3.39 14.35
CA GLU A 14 -10.93 -4.17 15.18
C GLU A 14 -11.91 -3.23 15.91
N ILE A 15 -13.17 -3.67 16.03
CA ILE A 15 -14.24 -2.86 16.64
C ILE A 15 -13.90 -2.48 18.08
N GLN A 16 -13.32 -3.40 18.86
CA GLN A 16 -12.90 -3.12 20.24
C GLN A 16 -11.79 -2.07 20.31
N LEU A 17 -10.81 -2.16 19.41
CA LEU A 17 -9.72 -1.18 19.31
C LEU A 17 -10.24 0.21 18.94
N TRP A 18 -11.21 0.28 18.02
CA TRP A 18 -11.86 1.56 17.67
C TRP A 18 -12.58 2.18 18.87
N MET A 19 -13.38 1.39 19.60
CA MET A 19 -14.08 1.86 20.80
C MET A 19 -13.09 2.40 21.85
N ASP A 20 -12.01 1.67 22.11
CA ASP A 20 -10.96 2.10 23.04
C ASP A 20 -10.26 3.39 22.62
N ILE A 21 -9.94 3.56 21.34
CA ILE A 21 -9.33 4.79 20.82
C ILE A 21 -10.28 5.98 21.05
N THR A 22 -11.56 5.80 20.76
CA THR A 22 -12.57 6.87 20.94
C THR A 22 -12.80 7.19 22.41
N SER A 23 -12.90 6.19 23.29
CA SER A 23 -13.10 6.39 24.73
C SER A 23 -11.88 7.05 25.37
N LYS A 24 -10.66 6.65 24.98
CA LYS A 24 -9.41 7.27 25.44
C LYS A 24 -9.26 8.72 24.98
N ALA A 25 -9.73 9.02 23.77
CA ALA A 25 -9.73 10.39 23.25
C ALA A 25 -10.70 11.32 24.01
N MET A 26 -11.80 10.78 24.52
CA MET A 26 -12.77 11.53 25.35
C MET A 26 -12.38 11.58 26.83
N ALA A 27 -11.84 10.49 27.36
CA ALA A 27 -11.49 10.32 28.76
C ALA A 27 -10.14 9.56 28.87
N PRO A 28 -9.02 10.28 28.98
CA PRO A 28 -7.67 9.70 28.94
C PRO A 28 -7.39 8.66 30.04
N ASN A 29 -8.18 8.64 31.11
CA ASN A 29 -7.98 7.75 32.26
C ASN A 29 -8.70 6.40 32.12
N ILE A 30 -9.48 6.19 31.05
CA ILE A 30 -10.18 4.93 30.83
C ILE A 30 -9.18 3.82 30.45
N PRO A 31 -9.27 2.63 31.07
CA PRO A 31 -8.47 1.47 30.67
C PRO A 31 -8.90 0.94 29.30
N ILE A 32 -7.95 0.43 28.53
CA ILE A 32 -8.21 -0.22 27.24
C ILE A 32 -8.48 -1.71 27.45
N SER A 33 -9.37 -2.27 26.62
CA SER A 33 -9.77 -3.68 26.62
C SER A 33 -9.24 -4.44 25.42
N SER A 34 -8.84 -3.73 24.37
CA SER A 34 -8.30 -4.27 23.12
C SER A 34 -6.98 -4.99 23.32
N THR A 35 -6.81 -6.06 22.53
CA THR A 35 -5.57 -6.83 22.52
C THR A 35 -4.42 -5.96 22.01
N ILE A 36 -3.32 -5.94 22.75
CA ILE A 36 -2.11 -5.22 22.33
C ILE A 36 -1.60 -5.87 21.05
N THR A 37 -1.59 -5.10 19.95
CA THR A 37 -1.06 -5.58 18.68
C THR A 37 0.44 -5.83 18.81
N PRO A 38 0.95 -6.92 18.22
CA PRO A 38 2.38 -7.20 18.27
C PRO A 38 3.15 -6.08 17.58
N ALA A 39 4.35 -5.78 18.09
CA ALA A 39 5.23 -4.81 17.47
C ALA A 39 5.46 -5.19 15.99
N ARG A 40 5.41 -4.20 15.10
CA ARG A 40 5.69 -4.43 13.67
C ARG A 40 7.12 -4.95 13.55
N LYS A 41 7.28 -6.19 13.10
CA LYS A 41 8.60 -6.74 12.80
C LYS A 41 9.08 -6.11 11.50
N LEU A 42 10.14 -5.31 11.57
CA LEU A 42 10.80 -4.79 10.37
C LEU A 42 11.38 -5.99 9.62
N SER A 43 10.83 -6.27 8.44
CA SER A 43 11.35 -7.30 7.57
C SER A 43 12.63 -6.77 6.93
N SER A 44 13.78 -7.29 7.33
CA SER A 44 15.08 -6.99 6.70
C SER A 44 15.27 -7.78 5.40
N ILE A 45 14.18 -8.21 4.76
CA ILE A 45 14.27 -8.92 3.49
C ILE A 45 14.90 -7.96 2.47
N GLN A 46 16.07 -8.34 1.98
CA GLN A 46 16.68 -7.68 0.85
C GLN A 46 15.73 -7.88 -0.33
N LEU A 47 15.10 -6.79 -0.76
CA LEU A 47 14.24 -6.82 -1.95
C LEU A 47 15.07 -7.30 -3.14
N PRO A 48 14.48 -8.08 -4.05
CA PRO A 48 15.19 -8.55 -5.24
C PRO A 48 15.76 -7.36 -6.02
N THR A 49 17.03 -7.48 -6.44
CA THR A 49 17.72 -6.46 -7.22
C THR A 49 16.97 -6.25 -8.53
N ARG A 50 16.52 -5.01 -8.77
CA ARG A 50 15.80 -4.64 -9.99
C ARG A 50 16.79 -4.68 -11.17
N ASN A 51 16.70 -5.69 -12.03
CA ASN A 51 17.53 -5.79 -13.24
C ASN A 51 17.04 -4.79 -14.30
N VAL A 52 17.57 -3.57 -14.27
CA VAL A 52 17.33 -2.50 -15.24
C VAL A 52 18.09 -2.69 -16.57
N THR A 53 18.63 -3.87 -16.85
CA THR A 53 19.44 -4.10 -18.07
C THR A 53 18.64 -4.73 -19.22
N SER A 54 17.45 -5.27 -18.95
CA SER A 54 16.52 -5.83 -19.96
C SER A 54 15.48 -4.81 -20.43
N LEU A 55 15.81 -3.51 -20.42
CA LEU A 55 14.90 -2.39 -20.71
C LEU A 55 14.60 -2.17 -22.19
N GLN A 56 14.68 -3.20 -23.02
CA GLN A 56 14.22 -3.12 -24.40
C GLN A 56 12.94 -3.95 -24.53
N GLN A 57 11.84 -3.21 -24.58
CA GLN A 57 10.48 -3.65 -24.89
C GLN A 57 9.71 -4.25 -23.70
N VAL A 58 8.68 -3.50 -23.31
CA VAL A 58 7.72 -3.84 -22.25
C VAL A 58 6.93 -5.05 -22.68
N LYS A 59 7.17 -6.18 -22.02
CA LYS A 59 6.33 -7.38 -22.16
C LYS A 59 5.30 -7.38 -21.03
N ILE A 60 4.12 -6.82 -21.29
CA ILE A 60 2.97 -7.06 -20.42
C ILE A 60 2.52 -8.51 -20.68
N SER A 61 3.03 -9.46 -19.90
CA SER A 61 2.69 -10.88 -20.02
C SER A 61 1.47 -11.26 -19.18
N SER A 62 0.48 -10.37 -19.08
CA SER A 62 -0.71 -10.56 -18.27
C SER A 62 -1.96 -10.57 -19.13
N GLU A 63 -2.80 -11.59 -18.98
CA GLU A 63 -4.15 -11.61 -19.55
C GLU A 63 -5.13 -10.69 -18.78
N ILE A 64 -4.77 -10.31 -17.55
CA ILE A 64 -5.63 -9.53 -16.65
C ILE A 64 -5.34 -8.03 -16.76
N ILE A 65 -4.07 -7.65 -16.90
CA ILE A 65 -3.64 -6.24 -16.97
C ILE A 65 -3.57 -5.80 -18.42
N THR A 66 -4.47 -4.88 -18.80
CA THR A 66 -4.41 -4.17 -20.09
C THR A 66 -3.38 -3.05 -20.09
N THR A 67 -2.94 -2.60 -21.28
CA THR A 67 -1.99 -1.48 -21.46
C THR A 67 -2.43 -0.22 -20.70
N LYS A 68 -3.71 0.15 -20.81
CA LYS A 68 -4.30 1.30 -20.11
C LYS A 68 -4.27 1.18 -18.59
N GLN A 69 -4.46 -0.03 -18.05
CA GLN A 69 -4.36 -0.27 -16.62
C GLN A 69 -2.90 -0.18 -16.16
N ALA A 70 -1.96 -0.69 -16.96
CA ALA A 70 -0.54 -0.56 -16.70
C ALA A 70 -0.10 0.92 -16.65
N GLU A 71 -0.52 1.75 -17.62
CA GLU A 71 -0.30 3.21 -17.62
C GLU A 71 -0.76 3.86 -16.31
N LYS A 72 -1.97 3.51 -15.87
CA LYS A 72 -2.55 4.03 -14.63
C LYS A 72 -1.73 3.62 -13.41
N ILE A 73 -1.32 2.36 -13.30
CA ILE A 73 -0.48 1.86 -12.21
C ILE A 73 0.87 2.59 -12.21
N ILE A 74 1.48 2.79 -13.38
CA ILE A 74 2.76 3.50 -13.50
C ILE A 74 2.63 4.96 -13.08
N SER A 75 1.52 5.63 -13.42
CA SER A 75 1.26 7.00 -12.96
C SER A 75 1.17 7.14 -11.44
N TRP A 76 0.89 6.05 -10.72
CA TRP A 76 0.94 6.02 -9.26
C TRP A 76 2.35 5.81 -8.72
N ILE A 77 3.16 5.04 -9.44
CA ILE A 77 4.53 4.68 -9.05
C ILE A 77 5.50 5.82 -9.34
N ASN A 78 5.44 6.35 -10.55
CA ASN A 78 6.26 7.47 -10.95
C ASN A 78 5.41 8.73 -10.92
N GLU A 79 5.91 9.77 -10.27
CA GLU A 79 5.26 11.08 -10.09
C GLU A 79 5.08 11.90 -11.40
N LYS A 80 5.05 11.25 -12.57
CA LYS A 80 4.79 11.90 -13.86
C LYS A 80 3.30 11.77 -14.22
N LYS A 81 2.77 12.86 -14.77
CA LYS A 81 1.35 13.01 -15.09
C LYS A 81 0.90 12.31 -16.38
N SER A 82 1.82 11.94 -17.26
CA SER A 82 1.52 11.32 -18.55
C SER A 82 2.70 10.46 -18.99
N TYR A 83 2.42 9.20 -19.33
CA TYR A 83 3.35 8.28 -19.97
C TYR A 83 2.77 7.89 -21.32
N ASP A 84 3.61 7.85 -22.34
CA ASP A 84 3.27 7.16 -23.58
C ASP A 84 3.58 5.67 -23.42
N ALA A 85 2.83 4.82 -24.14
CA ALA A 85 2.92 3.36 -24.00
C ALA A 85 4.31 2.77 -24.33
N SER A 86 5.13 3.59 -24.97
CA SER A 86 6.49 3.31 -25.42
C SER A 86 7.57 3.65 -24.38
N GLU A 87 7.25 4.39 -23.31
CA GLU A 87 8.23 4.90 -22.33
C GLU A 87 8.34 4.05 -21.04
N PHE A 88 7.74 2.85 -20.99
CA PHE A 88 7.76 2.09 -19.74
C PHE A 88 9.08 1.34 -19.53
N TYR A 89 9.63 1.44 -18.32
CA TYR A 89 10.84 0.74 -17.87
C TYR A 89 10.53 -0.37 -16.86
N TYR A 90 9.28 -0.83 -16.81
CA TYR A 90 8.79 -1.77 -15.79
C TYR A 90 8.19 -3.04 -16.42
N GLU A 91 8.59 -4.19 -15.89
CA GLU A 91 7.98 -5.49 -16.15
C GLU A 91 6.96 -5.79 -15.03
N PHE A 92 5.75 -6.21 -15.42
CA PHE A 92 4.68 -6.57 -14.49
C PHE A 92 4.54 -8.09 -14.43
N GLU A 93 5.08 -8.69 -13.37
CA GLU A 93 4.83 -10.08 -13.03
C GLU A 93 3.77 -10.16 -11.93
N LEU A 94 2.71 -10.92 -12.18
CA LEU A 94 1.71 -11.21 -11.16
C LEU A 94 2.26 -12.32 -10.25
N ILE A 95 2.42 -12.01 -8.97
CA ILE A 95 2.65 -13.03 -7.94
C ILE A 95 1.26 -13.50 -7.49
N LEU A 96 0.92 -14.75 -7.81
CA LEU A 96 -0.31 -15.41 -7.37
C LEU A 96 -0.11 -16.10 -6.01
#